data_AF-A0A800CJR6-F1
#
_entry.id   AF-A0A800CJR6-F1
#
_cell.length_a   1.000
_cell.length_b   1.000
_cell.length_c   1.000
_cell.angle_alpha   90.00
_cell.angle_beta   90.00
_cell.angle_gamma   90.00
#
_symmetry.space_group_name_H-M   'P 1'
#
loop_
_entity.id
_entity.type
_entity.pdbx_description
1 polymer ?
#
loop_
_entity_poly.entity_id
_entity_poly.type
_entity_poly.pdbx_seq_one_letter_code
_entity_poly.pdbx_strand_id
1 'polypeptide(L)'
;PPSKIKLRDLLKLKVGDIIKLDVRVKNGKLLDPVILDVGGQKRFVAKPGRVGKKKAVKIIGILTDEDEINLYRSVKDGESKT
;
A
#
# COMPACT_ATOMS: atom_id res chain seq x y z
N PRO A 1 3.83 -0.11 -0.34
CA PRO A 1 4.50 0.57 -1.48
C PRO A 1 3.56 0.51 -2.71
N PRO A 2 3.54 1.54 -3.57
CA PRO A 2 2.82 1.45 -4.83
C PRO A 2 3.45 0.37 -5.71
N SER A 3 2.63 -0.47 -6.34
CA SER A 3 3.09 -1.50 -7.28
C SER A 3 3.07 -0.93 -8.71
N LYS A 4 4.07 -1.27 -9.51
CA LYS A 4 4.20 -0.75 -10.88
C LYS A 4 3.51 -1.67 -11.89
N ILE A 5 2.73 -1.10 -12.80
CA ILE A 5 2.13 -1.80 -13.95
C ILE A 5 2.39 -0.97 -15.22
N LYS A 6 2.68 -1.64 -16.34
CA LYS A 6 2.86 -0.94 -17.62
C LYS A 6 1.52 -0.41 -18.11
N LEU A 7 1.53 0.79 -18.72
CA LEU A 7 0.31 1.40 -19.28
C LEU A 7 -0.41 0.46 -20.25
N ARG A 8 0.33 -0.24 -21.11
CA ARG A 8 -0.25 -1.19 -22.08
C ARG A 8 -1.01 -2.32 -21.40
N ASP A 9 -0.51 -2.81 -20.28
CA ASP A 9 -1.12 -3.94 -19.56
C ASP A 9 -2.33 -3.44 -18.76
N LEU A 10 -2.23 -2.25 -18.16
CA LEU A 10 -3.34 -1.56 -17.51
C LEU A 10 -4.54 -1.36 -18.46
N LEU A 11 -4.28 -0.89 -19.69
CA LEU A 11 -5.33 -0.64 -20.70
C LEU A 11 -6.00 -1.92 -21.21
N LYS A 12 -5.38 -3.10 -21.00
CA LYS A 12 -5.87 -4.39 -21.50
C LYS A 12 -6.48 -5.27 -20.42
N LEU A 13 -6.58 -4.79 -19.18
CA LEU A 13 -7.13 -5.57 -18.07
C LEU A 13 -8.56 -6.06 -18.36
N LYS A 14 -8.79 -7.33 -18.06
CA LYS A 14 -10.08 -8.00 -18.16
C LYS A 14 -10.47 -8.62 -16.83
N VAL A 15 -11.76 -8.90 -16.68
CA VAL A 15 -12.27 -9.66 -15.53
C VAL A 15 -11.59 -11.02 -15.48
N GLY A 16 -10.97 -11.33 -14.34
CA GLY A 16 -10.22 -12.56 -14.12
C GLY A 16 -8.70 -12.38 -14.14
N ASP A 17 -8.19 -11.24 -14.60
CA ASP A 17 -6.75 -10.97 -14.60
C ASP A 17 -6.19 -10.84 -13.18
N ILE A 18 -4.95 -11.31 -13.00
CA ILE A 18 -4.23 -11.31 -11.73
C ILE A 18 -3.13 -10.25 -11.77
N ILE A 19 -3.21 -9.26 -10.89
CA ILE A 19 -2.18 -8.23 -10.72
C ILE A 19 -1.30 -8.60 -9.53
N LYS A 20 0.00 -8.78 -9.80
CA LYS A 20 0.98 -8.97 -8.73
C LYS A 20 1.22 -7.63 -8.02
N LEU A 21 1.11 -7.65 -6.70
CA LEU A 21 1.45 -6.51 -5.85
C LEU A 21 2.85 -6.69 -5.26
N ASP A 22 3.58 -5.60 -5.11
CA ASP A 22 4.92 -5.55 -4.51
C ASP A 22 4.83 -5.52 -2.97
N VAL A 23 4.15 -6.52 -2.42
CA VAL A 23 3.97 -6.71 -0.97
C VAL A 23 4.14 -8.18 -0.61
N ARG A 24 4.61 -8.44 0.61
CA ARG A 24 4.77 -9.80 1.13
C ARG A 24 3.43 -10.34 1.59
N VAL A 25 3.06 -11.48 1.01
CA VAL A 25 1.85 -12.23 1.37
C VAL A 25 2.25 -13.65 1.76
N LYS A 26 1.70 -14.17 2.85
CA LYS A 26 1.86 -15.58 3.27
C LYS A 26 0.50 -16.16 3.62
N ASN A 27 0.16 -17.31 3.05
CA ASN A 27 -1.12 -18.01 3.26
C ASN A 27 -2.34 -17.08 3.07
N GLY A 28 -2.32 -16.26 2.00
CA GLY A 28 -3.38 -15.29 1.70
C GLY A 28 -3.47 -14.10 2.68
N LYS A 29 -2.49 -13.92 3.58
CA LYS A 29 -2.43 -12.82 4.53
C LYS A 29 -1.33 -11.84 4.15
N LEU A 30 -1.68 -10.56 4.05
CA LEU A 30 -0.73 -9.46 3.89
C LEU A 30 0.12 -9.33 5.16
N LEU A 31 1.44 -9.41 5.00
CA LEU A 31 2.39 -9.33 6.12
C LEU A 31 2.90 -7.91 6.35
N ASP A 32 3.00 -7.13 5.28
CA ASP A 32 3.55 -5.78 5.35
C ASP A 32 2.57 -4.80 6.01
N PRO A 33 3.09 -3.84 6.81
CA PRO A 33 2.29 -2.72 7.27
C PRO A 33 1.71 -1.91 6.11
N VAL A 34 0.54 -1.34 6.35
CA VAL A 34 -0.19 -0.47 5.42
C VAL A 34 -0.29 0.93 6.02
N ILE A 35 -0.44 1.92 5.14
CA ILE A 35 -0.69 3.30 5.54
C ILE A 35 -2.20 3.51 5.60
N LEU A 36 -2.70 4.10 6.69
CA LEU A 36 -4.09 4.48 6.83
C LEU A 36 -4.27 5.95 6.48
N ASP A 37 -5.16 6.16 5.53
CA ASP A 37 -5.70 7.47 5.18
C ASP A 37 -6.98 7.72 6.01
N VAL A 38 -7.03 8.87 6.66
CA VAL A 38 -8.20 9.36 7.39
C VAL A 38 -8.53 10.76 6.88
N GLY A 39 -9.62 10.89 6.13
CA GLY A 39 -10.09 12.18 5.60
C GLY A 39 -9.19 12.77 4.51
N GLY A 40 -8.47 11.95 3.75
CA GLY A 40 -7.54 12.39 2.71
C GLY A 40 -6.12 12.64 3.19
N GLN A 41 -5.81 12.29 4.45
CA GLN A 41 -4.50 12.51 5.08
C GLN A 41 -3.94 11.20 5.62
N LYS A 42 -2.67 10.93 5.34
CA LYS A 42 -1.98 9.73 5.81
C LYS A 42 -1.61 9.89 7.29
N ARG A 43 -2.35 9.24 8.18
CA ARG A 43 -2.23 9.47 9.63
C ARG A 43 -1.54 8.35 10.39
N PHE A 44 -1.60 7.11 9.92
CA PHE A 44 -1.10 5.96 10.69
C PHE A 44 -0.40 4.92 9.83
N VAL A 45 0.53 4.20 10.46
CA VAL A 45 1.01 2.90 9.99
C VAL A 45 0.27 1.82 10.76
N ALA A 46 -0.27 0.83 10.05
CA ALA A 46 -1.09 -0.21 10.63
C ALA A 46 -0.77 -1.60 10.08
N LYS A 47 -0.92 -2.63 10.92
CA LYS A 47 -0.81 -4.03 10.51
C LYS A 47 -2.19 -4.57 10.11
N PRO A 48 -2.35 -5.11 8.89
CA PRO A 48 -3.59 -5.76 8.47
C PRO A 48 -3.97 -6.95 9.36
N GLY A 49 -5.27 -7.14 9.56
CA GLY A 49 -5.81 -8.19 10.42
C GLY A 49 -7.31 -8.38 10.24
N ARG A 50 -7.95 -9.00 11.24
CA ARG A 50 -9.40 -9.23 11.29
C ARG A 50 -9.92 -9.10 12.72
N VAL A 51 -11.14 -8.58 12.85
CA VAL A 51 -11.93 -8.64 14.09
C VAL A 51 -13.17 -9.48 13.76
N GLY A 52 -13.21 -10.69 14.33
CA GLY A 52 -14.18 -11.71 13.93
C GLY A 52 -14.13 -12.00 12.43
N LYS A 53 -15.27 -11.85 11.75
CA LYS A 53 -15.38 -12.04 10.29
C LYS A 53 -15.02 -10.80 9.47
N LYS A 54 -14.79 -9.63 10.07
CA LYS A 54 -14.53 -8.38 9.34
C LYS A 54 -13.03 -8.15 9.15
N LYS A 55 -12.65 -7.55 8.01
CA LYS A 55 -11.28 -7.03 7.81
C LYS A 55 -11.06 -5.88 8.80
N ALA A 56 -9.86 -5.83 9.37
CA ALA A 56 -9.49 -4.81 10.34
C ALA A 56 -7.99 -4.51 10.23
N VAL A 57 -7.54 -3.51 10.98
CA VAL A 57 -6.14 -3.09 11.07
C VAL A 57 -5.79 -2.79 12.51
N LYS A 58 -4.56 -3.10 12.92
CA LYS A 58 -4.01 -2.69 14.22
C LYS A 58 -3.07 -1.52 13.98
N ILE A 59 -3.35 -0.35 14.56
CA ILE A 59 -2.44 0.79 14.51
C ILE A 59 -1.14 0.41 15.24
N ILE A 60 0.00 0.64 14.58
CA ILE A 60 1.33 0.35 15.12
C ILE A 60 2.24 1.60 15.12
N GLY A 61 1.80 2.69 14.50
CA GLY A 61 2.53 3.96 14.50
C GLY A 61 1.65 5.10 14.00
N ILE A 62 2.02 6.32 14.40
CA ILE A 62 1.44 7.57 13.92
C ILE A 62 2.40 8.13 12.86
N LEU A 63 1.85 8.65 11.77
CA LEU A 63 2.62 9.36 10.76
C LEU A 63 2.54 10.85 11.07
N THR A 64 3.70 11.50 11.07
CA THR A 64 3.82 12.97 11.13
C THR A 64 3.74 13.55 9.72
N ASP A 65 3.54 14.87 9.64
CA ASP A 65 3.54 15.58 8.36
C ASP A 65 4.91 15.45 7.66
N GLU A 66 6.00 15.40 8.43
CA GLU A 66 7.35 15.14 7.92
C GLU A 66 7.48 13.74 7.31
N ASP A 67 6.89 12.72 7.95
CA ASP A 67 6.85 11.35 7.41
C ASP A 67 6.08 11.29 6.10
N GLU A 68 4.97 12.02 5.98
CA GLU A 68 4.20 12.10 4.75
C GLU A 68 5.02 12.72 3.61
N ILE A 69 5.67 13.85 3.87
CA ILE A 69 6.56 14.52 2.89
C ILE A 69 7.68 13.57 2.45
N ASN A 70 8.32 12.88 3.39
CA ASN A 70 9.41 11.95 3.10
C ASN A 70 8.93 10.72 2.31
N LEU A 71 7.73 10.23 2.60
CA LEU A 71 7.10 9.16 1.81
C LEU A 71 6.87 9.60 0.35
N TYR A 72 6.37 10.82 0.13
CA TYR A 72 6.20 11.36 -1.23
C TYR A 72 7.54 11.48 -1.98
N ARG A 73 8.59 11.97 -1.32
CA ARG A 73 9.95 12.04 -1.90
C ARG A 73 10.48 10.66 -2.26
N SER A 74 10.31 9.68 -1.38
CA SER A 74 10.74 8.29 -1.61
C SER A 74 10.08 7.66 -2.83
N VAL A 75 8.81 8.01 -3.11
CA VAL A 75 8.13 7.56 -4.35
C VAL A 75 8.73 8.25 -5.58
N LYS A 76 9.06 9.54 -5.50
CA LYS A 76 9.65 10.33 -6.60
C LYS A 76 11.08 9.91 -6.93
N ASP A 77 11.93 9.68 -5.92
CA ASP A 77 13.32 9.28 -6.13
C ASP A 77 13.43 7.86 -6.71
N GLY A 78 12.42 7.02 -6.45
CA GLY A 78 12.26 5.70 -7.10
C GLY A 78 11.74 5.76 -8.54
N GLU A 79 11.35 6.92 -9.06
CA GLU A 79 11.00 7.16 -10.47
C GLU A 79 12.22 7.61 -11.30
N SER A 80 13.21 8.30 -10.71
CA SER A 80 14.39 8.85 -11.42
C SER A 80 15.54 7.87 -11.68
N LYS A 81 15.47 6.62 -11.22
CA LYS A 81 16.52 5.60 -11.39
C LYS A 81 16.20 4.54 -12.47
N THR A 82 15.30 4.83 -13.40
CA THR A 82 14.97 3.92 -14.52
C THR A 82 14.97 4.66 -15.84
#